data_AF-A0A9Q9F2F4-F1
#
_entry.id   AF-A0A9Q9F2F4-F1
#
_cell.length_a   1.000
_cell.length_b   1.000
_cell.length_c   1.000
_cell.angle_alpha   90.00
_cell.angle_beta   90.00
_cell.angle_gamma   90.00
#
_symmetry.space_group_name_H-M   'P 1'
#
loop_
_entity.id
_entity.type
_entity.pdbx_description
1 polymer ?
#
loop_
_entity_poly.entity_id
_entity_poly.type
_entity_poly.pdbx_seq_one_letter_code
_entity_poly.pdbx_strand_id
1 'polypeptide(L)' 'MNIFNEYYESHNLEELSRYSNFSKKQLVIEAEYMHNTLSRILEYIDNGGEDLRYIYSEVMDGIYESRI' A
#
# COMPACT_ATOMS: atom_id res chain seq x y z
N MET A 1 6.78 20.31 13.45
CA MET A 1 6.79 19.61 12.16
C MET A 1 5.93 18.37 12.31
N ASN A 2 5.14 17.97 11.31
CA ASN A 2 4.27 16.79 11.43
C ASN A 2 5.13 15.52 11.31
N ILE A 3 4.80 14.44 12.04
CA ILE A 3 5.50 13.14 11.99
C ILE A 3 5.64 12.66 10.54
N PHE A 4 4.62 12.92 9.70
CA PHE A 4 4.66 12.61 8.27
C PHE A 4 5.72 13.41 7.49
N ASN A 5 5.92 14.69 7.82
CA ASN A 5 6.93 15.51 7.17
C ASN A 5 8.33 15.07 7.60
N GLU A 6 8.53 14.79 8.89
CA GLU A 6 9.80 14.26 9.40
C GLU A 6 10.13 12.91 8.75
N TYR A 7 9.15 12.00 8.62
CA TYR A 7 9.34 10.73 7.93
C TYR A 7 9.70 10.93 6.46
N TYR A 8 8.97 11.79 5.75
CA TYR A 8 9.20 12.07 4.34
C TYR A 8 10.61 12.61 4.07
N GLU A 9 11.05 13.57 4.87
CA GLU A 9 12.38 14.18 4.73
C GLU A 9 13.51 13.24 5.19
N SER A 10 13.38 12.61 6.37
CA SER A 10 14.43 11.74 6.93
C SER A 10 14.70 10.48 6.10
N HIS A 11 13.71 10.02 5.33
CA HIS A 11 13.85 8.87 4.42
C HIS A 11 14.07 9.30 2.97
N ASN A 12 14.22 10.60 2.71
CA ASN A 12 14.40 11.19 1.37
C ASN A 12 13.42 10.60 0.34
N LEU A 13 12.13 10.57 0.71
CA LEU A 13 11.13 9.86 -0.09
C LEU A 13 10.95 10.48 -1.48
N GLU A 14 11.30 11.74 -1.66
CA GLU A 14 11.30 12.37 -2.98
C GLU A 14 12.27 11.70 -3.96
N GLU A 15 13.39 11.17 -3.50
CA GLU A 15 14.36 10.48 -4.37
C GLU A 15 14.26 8.95 -4.27
N LEU A 16 13.99 8.43 -3.07
CA LEU A 16 14.10 7.00 -2.79
C LEU A 16 12.78 6.24 -2.86
N SER A 17 11.63 6.93 -2.83
CA SER A 17 10.34 6.25 -2.94
C SER A 17 10.13 5.71 -4.34
N ARG A 18 9.61 4.48 -4.45
CA ARG A 18 9.13 3.93 -5.74
C ARG A 18 8.00 4.76 -6.37
N TYR A 19 7.35 5.61 -5.58
CA TYR A 19 6.23 6.44 -6.00
C TYR A 19 6.62 7.91 -6.25
N SER A 20 7.89 8.28 -6.11
CA SER A 20 8.34 9.68 -6.24
C SER A 20 7.98 10.31 -7.58
N ASN A 21 8.09 9.54 -8.66
CA ASN A 21 7.82 10.00 -10.01
C ASN A 21 6.33 9.86 -10.42
N PHE A 22 5.45 9.46 -9.50
CA PHE A 22 4.05 9.22 -9.83
C PHE A 22 3.30 10.56 -9.87
N SER A 23 2.45 10.72 -10.88
CA SER A 23 1.49 11.82 -10.89
C SER A 23 0.50 11.69 -9.72
N LYS A 24 -0.13 12.80 -9.33
CA LYS A 24 -1.20 12.79 -8.32
C LYS A 24 -2.30 11.75 -8.64
N LYS A 25 -2.67 11.62 -9.92
CA LYS A 25 -3.68 10.64 -10.35
C LYS A 25 -3.22 9.21 -10.05
N GLN A 26 -1.96 8.89 -10.35
CA GLN A 26 -1.41 7.58 -10.06
C GLN A 26 -1.34 7.32 -8.56
N LEU A 27 -0.85 8.29 -7.77
CA LEU A 27 -0.79 8.18 -6.31
C LEU A 27 -2.17 7.92 -5.67
N VAL A 28 -3.22 8.58 -6.16
CA VAL A 28 -4.59 8.33 -5.68
C VAL A 28 -5.04 6.90 -5.98
N ILE A 29 -4.77 6.40 -7.19
CA ILE A 29 -5.16 5.04 -7.57
C ILE A 29 -4.38 4.00 -6.75
N GLU A 30 -3.07 4.19 -6.57
CA GLU A 30 -2.24 3.32 -5.71
C GLU A 30 -2.74 3.30 -4.26
N ALA A 31 -3.12 4.46 -3.71
CA ALA A 31 -3.65 4.55 -2.36
C ALA A 31 -5.00 3.80 -2.22
N GLU A 32 -5.90 3.96 -3.19
CA GLU A 32 -7.18 3.25 -3.22
C GLU A 32 -6.99 1.73 -3.36
N TYR A 33 -6.08 1.29 -4.23
CA TYR A 33 -5.81 -0.13 -4.42
C TYR A 33 -5.24 -0.76 -3.13
N MET A 34 -4.26 -0.10 -2.49
CA MET A 34 -3.68 -0.55 -1.23
C MET A 34 -4.72 -0.59 -0.09
N HIS A 35 -5.59 0.42 0.00
CA HIS A 35 -6.68 0.44 0.98
C HIS A 35 -7.64 -0.74 0.77
N ASN A 36 -8.02 -1.02 -0.48
CA ASN A 36 -8.93 -2.12 -0.81
C ASN A 36 -8.31 -3.47 -0.48
N THR A 37 -7.04 -3.72 -0.84
CA THR A 37 -6.33 -4.95 -0.48
C THR A 37 -6.30 -5.16 1.04
N LEU A 38 -5.92 -4.14 1.81
CA LEU A 38 -5.87 -4.24 3.27
C LEU A 38 -7.26 -4.54 3.84
N SER A 39 -8.30 -3.91 3.31
CA SER A 39 -9.68 -4.14 3.73
C SER A 39 -10.13 -5.58 3.47
N ARG A 40 -9.79 -6.16 2.31
CA ARG A 40 -10.07 -7.57 2.00
C ARG A 40 -9.35 -8.53 2.95
N ILE A 41 -8.09 -8.26 3.27
CA ILE A 41 -7.32 -9.06 4.23
C ILE A 41 -7.95 -9.00 5.62
N LEU A 42 -8.31 -7.80 6.09
CA LEU A 42 -8.97 -7.64 7.39
C LEU A 42 -10.32 -8.34 7.42
N GLU A 43 -11.15 -8.18 6.39
CA GLU A 43 -12.43 -8.88 6.27
C GLU A 43 -12.26 -10.41 6.27
N TYR A 44 -11.24 -10.93 5.57
CA TYR A 44 -10.94 -12.36 5.59
C TYR A 44 -10.58 -12.85 7.00
N ILE A 45 -9.72 -12.12 7.72
CA ILE A 45 -9.31 -12.45 9.09
C ILE A 45 -10.50 -12.37 10.05
N ASP A 46 -11.31 -11.31 9.97
CA ASP A 46 -12.49 -11.10 10.82
C ASP A 46 -13.55 -12.19 10.62
N ASN A 47 -13.59 -12.79 9.42
CA ASN A 47 -14.45 -13.94 9.10
C ASN A 47 -13.83 -15.31 9.46
N GLY A 48 -12.75 -15.33 10.27
CA GLY A 48 -12.10 -16.56 10.74
C GLY A 48 -11.15 -17.20 9.72
N GLY A 49 -10.70 -16.43 8.72
CA GLY A 49 -9.72 -16.88 7.74
C GLY A 49 -8.32 -17.04 8.34
N GLU A 50 -7.70 -18.21 8.13
CA GLU A 50 -6.38 -18.55 8.68
C GLU A 50 -5.36 -18.94 7.58
N ASP A 51 -5.75 -19.02 6.31
CA ASP A 51 -4.83 -19.40 5.24
C ASP A 51 -3.83 -18.28 4.92
N LEU A 52 -2.62 -18.44 5.44
CA LEU A 52 -1.51 -17.52 5.20
C LEU A 52 -1.17 -17.37 3.71
N ARG A 53 -1.46 -18.37 2.87
CA ARG A 53 -1.22 -18.26 1.42
C ARG A 53 -2.19 -17.29 0.77
N TYR A 54 -3.46 -17.28 1.20
CA TYR A 54 -4.44 -16.31 0.73
C TYR A 54 -4.07 -14.89 1.17
N ILE A 55 -3.69 -14.71 2.43
CA ILE A 55 -3.23 -13.40 2.94
C ILE A 55 -2.01 -12.92 2.15
N TYR A 56 -1.04 -13.82 1.91
CA TYR A 56 0.15 -13.49 1.15
C TYR A 56 -0.16 -13.13 -0.30
N SER A 57 -1.09 -13.82 -0.96
CA SER A 57 -1.50 -13.46 -2.33
C SER A 57 -2.13 -12.07 -2.38
N GLU A 58 -3.05 -11.76 -1.46
CA GLU A 58 -3.67 -10.42 -1.42
C GLU A 58 -2.62 -9.32 -1.18
N VAL A 59 -1.67 -9.54 -0.26
CA VAL A 59 -0.56 -8.61 -0.02
C VAL A 59 0.28 -8.41 -1.28
N MET A 60 0.60 -9.50 -1.99
CA MET A 60 1.38 -9.42 -3.22
C MET A 60 0.65 -8.64 -4.31
N ASP A 61 -0.66 -8.84 -4.45
CA ASP A 61 -1.48 -8.10 -5.38
C ASP A 61 -1.46 -6.60 -5.03
N GLY A 62 -1.64 -6.26 -3.75
CA GLY A 62 -1.60 -4.87 -3.27
C GLY A 62 -0.27 -4.15 -3.46
N ILE A 63 0.86 -4.84 -3.27
CA ILE A 63 2.20 -4.24 -3.35
C ILE A 63 2.74 -4.23 -4.79
N TYR A 64 2.42 -5.26 -5.57
CA TYR A 64 3.08 -5.52 -6.85
C TYR A 64 2.15 -5.57 -8.05
N GLU A 65 0.86 -5.87 -7.91
CA GLU A 65 -0.09 -5.87 -9.04
C GLU A 65 -0.94 -4.60 -9.12
N SER A 66 -0.90 -3.75 -8.07
CA SER A 66 -1.16 -2.32 -8.18
C SER A 66 -0.16 -1.69 -9.15
N ARG A 67 -0.43 -1.79 -10.44
CA ARG A 67 0.38 -1.20 -11.51
C ARG A 67 -0.53 -0.52 -12.50
N ILE A 68 -0.69 0.78 -12.31
CA ILE A 68 -0.65 1.69 -13.47
C ILE A 68 0.72 1.58 -14.13
#